data_AF-G0WLR5-F1
#
_entry.id   AF-G0WLR5-F1
#
_cell.length_a   1.000
_cell.length_b   1.000
_cell.length_c   1.000
_cell.angle_alpha   90.00
_cell.angle_beta   90.00
_cell.angle_gamma   90.00
#
_symmetry.space_group_name_H-M   'P 1'
#
loop_
_entity.id
_entity.type
_entity.pdbx_description
1 polymer ?
#
loop_
_entity_poly.entity_id
_entity_poly.type
_entity_poly.pdbx_seq_one_letter_code
_entity_poly.pdbx_strand_id
1 'polypeptide(L)'
;EGANFVIKRSYVTTVTGYSPRTAVSLFRRLLARETGAYWTFLVHTGTRTFVGATPERHVSLRGGVAAMTPISGTYRYPRTGPVLSEILDFLTDGKETDELYMVLDEELKMMARVCDGGGRVVGPFLRQMAWLAHTEYFIEGVTT
;
A
#
# COMPACT_ATOMS: atom_id res chain seq x y z
N GLU A 1 -17.00 16.38 9.85
CA GLU A 1 -15.74 15.70 10.26
C GLU A 1 -15.77 14.30 9.65
N GLY A 2 -14.66 13.83 9.05
CA GLY A 2 -14.61 12.57 8.30
C GLY A 2 -14.69 11.31 9.18
N ALA A 3 -14.92 10.15 8.57
CA ALA A 3 -15.09 8.88 9.30
C ALA A 3 -13.75 8.21 9.69
N ASN A 4 -12.65 8.55 9.00
CA ASN A 4 -11.32 7.95 9.17
C ASN A 4 -10.20 8.99 8.99
N PHE A 5 -9.15 8.89 9.81
CA PHE A 5 -7.99 9.79 9.79
C PHE A 5 -6.68 9.02 9.98
N VAL A 6 -5.63 9.43 9.27
CA VAL A 6 -4.27 8.88 9.44
C VAL A 6 -3.39 9.93 10.11
N ILE A 7 -2.85 9.62 11.29
CA ILE A 7 -1.92 10.49 12.01
C ILE A 7 -0.49 9.96 11.85
N LYS A 8 0.37 10.77 11.22
CA LYS A 8 1.76 10.38 10.91
C LYS A 8 2.67 10.51 12.13
N ARG A 9 3.45 9.45 12.42
CA ARG A 9 4.68 9.51 13.24
C ARG A 9 5.91 9.17 12.40
N SER A 10 7.11 9.57 12.84
CA SER A 10 8.36 9.33 12.10
C SER A 10 9.38 8.60 12.98
N TYR A 11 9.94 7.49 12.47
CA TYR A 11 11.14 6.87 13.05
C TYR A 11 12.37 7.56 12.45
N VAL A 12 13.25 8.10 13.29
CA VAL A 12 14.42 8.86 12.87
C VAL A 12 15.68 8.20 13.41
N THR A 13 16.66 7.99 12.55
CA THR A 13 17.98 7.45 12.91
C THR A 13 19.04 8.04 11.99
N THR A 14 20.31 7.94 12.40
CA THR A 14 21.45 8.47 11.66
C THR A 14 22.25 7.34 11.04
N VAL A 15 22.53 7.45 9.74
CA VAL A 15 23.45 6.55 9.02
C VAL A 15 24.81 7.22 8.93
N THR A 16 25.74 6.83 9.80
CA THR A 16 27.11 7.36 9.81
C THR A 16 27.81 7.09 8.48
N GLY A 17 28.49 8.09 7.92
CA GLY A 17 29.21 7.94 6.65
C GLY A 17 28.28 7.67 5.45
N TYR A 18 27.06 8.21 5.47
CA TYR A 18 26.12 8.04 4.38
C TYR A 18 26.71 8.43 3.01
N SER A 19 26.49 7.56 2.03
CA SER A 19 26.70 7.85 0.61
C SER A 19 25.58 7.22 -0.22
N PRO A 20 25.38 7.62 -1.49
CA PRO A 20 24.41 6.96 -2.37
C PRO A 20 24.62 5.44 -2.49
N ARG A 21 25.85 4.92 -2.31
CA ARG A 21 26.12 3.47 -2.27
C ARG A 21 25.47 2.77 -1.07
N THR A 22 25.32 3.47 0.05
CA THR A 22 24.61 2.96 1.23
C THR A 22 23.14 2.71 0.90
N ALA A 23 22.51 3.62 0.14
CA ALA A 23 21.13 3.47 -0.29
C ALA A 23 20.94 2.25 -1.22
N VAL A 24 21.89 1.99 -2.14
CA VAL A 24 21.86 0.79 -3.00
C VAL A 24 21.90 -0.50 -2.17
N SER A 25 22.66 -0.50 -1.06
CA SER A 25 22.71 -1.64 -0.14
C SER A 25 21.37 -1.90 0.56
N LEU A 26 20.66 -0.84 0.96
CA LEU A 26 19.30 -0.94 1.51
C LEU A 26 18.31 -1.43 0.46
N PHE A 27 18.35 -0.86 -0.74
CA PHE A 27 17.50 -1.26 -1.86
C PHE A 27 17.66 -2.74 -2.23
N ARG A 28 18.91 -3.23 -2.32
CA ARG A 28 19.19 -4.66 -2.54
C ARG A 28 18.55 -5.54 -1.46
N ARG A 29 18.58 -5.11 -0.18
CA ARG A 29 17.96 -5.87 0.91
C ARG A 29 16.44 -5.89 0.82
N LEU A 30 15.82 -4.79 0.39
CA LEU A 30 14.37 -4.76 0.13
C LEU A 30 14.00 -5.71 -1.02
N LEU A 31 14.71 -5.66 -2.15
CA LEU A 31 14.47 -6.58 -3.28
C LEU A 31 14.60 -8.06 -2.90
N ALA A 32 15.50 -8.38 -1.96
CA ALA A 32 15.74 -9.76 -1.56
C ALA A 32 14.82 -10.27 -0.45
N ARG A 33 14.17 -9.39 0.31
CA ARG A 33 13.44 -9.76 1.54
C ARG A 33 11.97 -9.34 1.54
N GLU A 34 11.65 -8.24 0.88
CA GLU A 34 10.27 -7.77 0.80
C GLU A 34 9.53 -8.49 -0.32
N THR A 35 8.23 -8.73 -0.10
CA THR A 35 7.32 -9.34 -1.07
C THR A 35 6.02 -8.55 -1.10
N GLY A 36 5.23 -8.71 -2.17
CA GLY A 36 3.92 -8.07 -2.25
C GLY A 36 3.93 -6.53 -2.35
N ALA A 37 5.09 -5.88 -2.54
CA ALA A 37 5.14 -4.46 -2.84
C ALA A 37 4.61 -4.17 -4.26
N TYR A 38 3.82 -3.11 -4.42
CA TYR A 38 3.52 -2.55 -5.75
C TYR A 38 4.79 -1.98 -6.38
N TRP A 39 5.60 -1.26 -5.60
CA TRP A 39 6.85 -0.72 -6.07
C TRP A 39 7.95 -0.75 -5.00
N THR A 40 9.03 -1.47 -5.30
CA THR A 40 10.31 -1.33 -4.61
C THR A 40 11.18 -0.35 -5.37
N PHE A 41 11.59 0.75 -4.72
CA PHE A 41 12.24 1.87 -5.40
C PHE A 41 13.48 2.40 -4.67
N LEU A 42 14.35 3.01 -5.45
CA LEU A 42 15.48 3.84 -5.01
C LEU A 42 15.52 5.08 -5.90
N VAL A 43 15.27 6.25 -5.32
CA VAL A 43 15.26 7.53 -6.01
C VAL A 43 16.24 8.47 -5.33
N HIS A 44 17.20 8.99 -6.08
CA HIS A 44 18.15 9.99 -5.61
C HIS A 44 17.97 11.28 -6.40
N THR A 45 17.67 12.38 -5.69
CA THR A 45 17.38 13.69 -6.29
C THR A 45 18.59 14.64 -6.26
N GLY A 46 19.80 14.12 -6.03
CA GLY A 46 21.01 14.90 -5.77
C GLY A 46 21.20 15.25 -4.29
N THR A 47 20.15 15.76 -3.64
CA THR A 47 20.21 16.19 -2.22
C THR A 47 19.50 15.26 -1.25
N ARG A 48 18.54 14.47 -1.74
CA ARG A 48 17.75 13.53 -0.93
C ARG A 48 17.71 12.16 -1.60
N THR A 49 17.52 11.15 -0.77
CA THR A 49 17.42 9.77 -1.25
C THR A 49 16.23 9.10 -0.59
N PHE A 50 15.35 8.53 -1.42
CA PHE A 50 14.19 7.78 -1.00
C PHE A 50 14.41 6.32 -1.36
N VAL A 51 14.24 5.43 -0.39
CA VAL A 51 14.32 3.98 -0.57
C VAL A 51 13.10 3.39 0.12
N GLY A 52 12.33 2.57 -0.58
CA GLY A 52 11.08 2.05 -0.05
C GLY A 52 10.53 0.88 -0.83
N ALA A 53 9.53 0.23 -0.24
CA ALA A 53 8.76 -0.85 -0.84
C ALA A 53 7.29 -0.61 -0.49
N THR A 54 6.60 0.19 -1.32
CA THR A 54 5.20 0.55 -1.08
C THR A 54 4.29 -0.57 -1.56
N PRO A 55 3.30 -1.02 -0.76
CA PRO A 55 2.26 -1.94 -1.24
C PRO A 55 1.26 -1.25 -2.16
N GLU A 56 1.14 0.07 -2.05
CA GLU A 56 0.02 0.81 -2.61
C GLU A 56 0.46 1.66 -3.81
N ARG A 57 -0.29 1.52 -4.89
CA ARG A 57 -0.23 2.40 -6.05
C ARG A 57 -1.08 3.63 -5.75
N HIS A 58 -0.53 4.82 -5.99
CA HIS A 58 -1.33 6.04 -5.91
C HIS A 58 -2.37 6.11 -7.05
N VAL A 59 -1.91 6.15 -8.30
CA VAL A 59 -2.75 6.05 -9.50
C VAL A 59 -1.90 5.55 -10.66
N SER A 60 -2.51 4.85 -11.62
CA SER A 60 -1.90 4.60 -12.94
C SER A 60 -2.89 4.89 -14.05
N LEU A 61 -2.40 5.34 -15.20
CA LEU A 61 -3.18 5.53 -16.41
C LEU A 61 -2.54 4.74 -17.56
N ARG A 62 -3.29 3.83 -18.16
CA ARG A 62 -2.82 3.05 -19.33
C ARG A 62 -3.97 2.83 -20.30
N GLY A 63 -3.80 3.29 -21.55
CA GLY A 63 -4.81 3.10 -22.60
C GLY A 63 -6.17 3.69 -22.24
N GLY A 64 -6.20 4.86 -21.59
CA GLY A 64 -7.44 5.50 -21.12
C GLY A 64 -8.05 4.88 -19.86
N VAL A 65 -7.42 3.86 -19.25
CA VAL A 65 -7.89 3.26 -17.99
C VAL A 65 -7.08 3.81 -16.82
N ALA A 66 -7.73 4.61 -15.97
CA ALA A 66 -7.22 5.02 -14.68
C ALA A 66 -7.48 3.93 -13.64
N ALA A 67 -6.54 3.72 -12.72
CA ALA A 67 -6.68 2.71 -11.68
C ALA A 67 -6.01 3.11 -10.37
N MET A 68 -6.68 2.78 -9.26
CA MET A 68 -6.24 2.96 -7.87
C MET A 68 -6.36 1.63 -7.10
N THR A 69 -5.81 1.57 -5.90
CA THR A 69 -5.75 0.35 -5.09
C THR A 69 -5.92 0.73 -3.63
N PRO A 70 -7.17 0.90 -3.13
CA PRO A 70 -7.38 1.21 -1.72
C PRO A 70 -6.92 0.04 -0.86
N ILE A 71 -5.99 0.32 0.06
CA ILE A 71 -5.48 -0.66 1.03
C ILE A 71 -5.80 -0.18 2.45
N SER A 72 -6.46 -1.03 3.24
CA SER A 72 -6.66 -0.80 4.67
C SER A 72 -6.87 -2.13 5.40
N GLY A 73 -6.73 -2.13 6.72
CA GLY A 73 -6.67 -3.34 7.53
C GLY A 73 -5.27 -3.97 7.51
N THR A 74 -4.78 -4.41 8.67
CA THR A 74 -3.41 -4.95 8.78
C THR A 74 -3.30 -6.12 9.75
N TYR A 75 -3.03 -7.30 9.21
CA TYR A 75 -2.60 -8.46 10.00
C TYR A 75 -1.07 -8.47 10.11
N ARG A 76 -0.55 -8.33 11.33
CA ARG A 76 0.91 -8.37 11.60
C ARG A 76 1.35 -9.78 11.91
N TYR A 77 2.34 -10.29 11.18
CA TYR A 77 2.82 -11.66 11.37
C TYR A 77 3.55 -11.81 12.71
N PRO A 78 3.30 -12.90 13.45
CA PRO A 78 4.18 -13.34 14.52
C PRO A 78 5.61 -13.53 14.02
N ARG A 79 6.58 -13.54 14.94
CA ARG A 79 7.99 -13.81 14.61
C ARG A 79 8.21 -15.18 13.94
N THR A 80 7.28 -16.10 14.14
CA THR A 80 7.26 -17.45 13.56
C THR A 80 6.67 -17.49 12.14
N GLY A 81 6.17 -16.36 11.63
CA GLY A 81 5.47 -16.28 10.34
C GLY A 81 3.95 -16.23 10.48
N PRO A 82 3.22 -16.10 9.35
CA PRO A 82 1.76 -16.02 9.34
C PRO A 82 1.10 -17.29 9.89
N VAL A 83 0.04 -17.13 10.67
CA VAL A 83 -0.75 -18.24 11.23
C VAL A 83 -2.15 -18.21 10.61
N LEU A 84 -2.59 -19.34 10.03
CA LEU A 84 -3.85 -19.39 9.28
C LEU A 84 -5.07 -18.99 10.12
N SER A 85 -5.17 -19.45 11.36
CA SER A 85 -6.29 -19.09 12.24
C SER A 85 -6.35 -17.58 12.50
N GLU A 86 -5.20 -16.95 12.75
CA GLU A 86 -5.13 -15.50 12.98
C GLU A 86 -5.49 -14.71 11.71
N ILE A 87 -5.16 -15.22 10.52
CA ILE A 87 -5.60 -14.61 9.25
C ILE A 87 -7.11 -14.70 9.11
N LEU A 88 -7.72 -15.84 9.43
CA LEU A 88 -9.18 -16.00 9.35
C LEU A 88 -9.90 -15.11 10.37
N ASP A 89 -9.34 -14.98 11.57
CA ASP A 89 -9.84 -14.05 12.59
C ASP A 89 -9.75 -12.60 12.09
N PHE A 90 -8.61 -12.20 11.52
CA PHE A 90 -8.42 -10.88 10.89
C PHE A 90 -9.44 -10.61 9.77
N LEU A 91 -9.67 -11.60 8.89
CA LEU A 91 -10.62 -11.46 7.77
C LEU A 91 -12.09 -11.39 8.20
N THR A 92 -12.39 -11.73 9.45
CA THR A 92 -13.74 -11.66 10.03
C THR A 92 -13.88 -10.57 11.08
N ASP A 93 -12.83 -9.77 11.31
CA ASP A 93 -12.87 -8.61 12.20
C ASP A 93 -13.69 -7.47 11.54
N GLY A 94 -14.82 -7.13 12.17
CA GLY A 94 -15.71 -6.07 11.69
C GLY A 94 -15.03 -4.71 11.64
N LYS A 95 -14.11 -4.42 12.57
CA LYS A 95 -13.35 -3.15 12.57
C LYS A 95 -12.46 -3.06 11.33
N GLU A 96 -11.68 -4.10 11.06
CA GLU A 96 -10.75 -4.11 9.92
C GLU A 96 -11.50 -4.09 8.59
N THR A 97 -12.65 -4.77 8.53
CA THR A 97 -13.57 -4.75 7.38
C THR A 97 -14.15 -3.34 7.15
N ASP A 98 -14.64 -2.67 8.20
CA ASP A 98 -15.18 -1.31 8.12
C ASP A 98 -14.09 -0.30 7.72
N GLU A 99 -12.86 -0.46 8.23
CA GLU A 99 -11.70 0.34 7.83
C GLU A 99 -11.41 0.25 6.33
N LEU A 100 -11.54 -0.94 5.72
CA LEU A 100 -11.39 -1.11 4.29
C LEU A 100 -12.54 -0.47 3.50
N TYR A 101 -13.79 -0.64 3.94
CA TYR A 101 -14.93 -0.04 3.26
C TYR A 101 -14.89 1.49 3.27
N MET A 102 -14.47 2.10 4.38
CA MET A 102 -14.32 3.55 4.46
C MET A 102 -13.29 4.07 3.45
N VAL A 103 -12.14 3.42 3.32
CA VAL A 103 -11.10 3.83 2.35
C VAL A 103 -11.55 3.58 0.91
N LEU A 104 -12.24 2.46 0.64
CA LEU A 104 -12.85 2.17 -0.66
C LEU A 104 -13.82 3.27 -1.09
N ASP A 105 -14.71 3.71 -0.20
CA ASP A 105 -15.67 4.78 -0.51
C ASP A 105 -14.98 6.11 -0.82
N GLU A 106 -13.92 6.47 -0.08
CA GLU A 106 -13.16 7.69 -0.36
C GLU A 106 -12.45 7.64 -1.72
N GLU A 107 -11.88 6.49 -2.09
CA GLU A 107 -11.26 6.34 -3.42
C GLU A 107 -12.29 6.25 -4.55
N LEU A 108 -13.48 5.68 -4.32
CA LEU A 108 -14.58 5.73 -5.28
C LEU A 108 -15.03 7.16 -5.56
N LYS A 109 -15.08 8.03 -4.55
CA LYS A 109 -15.36 9.47 -4.74
C LYS A 109 -14.28 10.14 -5.60
N MET A 110 -13.02 9.75 -5.46
CA MET A 110 -11.95 10.25 -6.32
C MET A 110 -12.13 9.76 -7.76
N MET A 111 -12.35 8.46 -7.96
CA MET A 111 -12.54 7.85 -9.28
C MET A 111 -13.79 8.39 -10.01
N ALA A 112 -14.88 8.66 -9.29
CA ALA A 112 -16.08 9.30 -9.83
C ALA A 112 -15.84 10.72 -10.37
N ARG A 113 -14.78 11.42 -9.91
CA ARG A 113 -14.42 12.75 -10.39
C ARG A 113 -13.50 12.72 -11.62
N VAL A 114 -12.75 11.64 -11.81
CA VAL A 114 -11.72 11.57 -12.86
C VAL A 114 -12.08 10.61 -14.00
N CYS A 115 -13.05 9.72 -13.81
CA CYS A 115 -13.49 8.76 -14.81
C CYS A 115 -14.92 9.06 -15.28
N ASP A 116 -15.16 9.04 -16.60
CA ASP A 116 -16.42 9.46 -17.21
C ASP A 116 -17.62 8.60 -16.76
N GLY A 117 -17.37 7.30 -16.52
CA GLY A 117 -18.34 6.34 -16.00
C GLY A 117 -18.15 5.99 -14.53
N GLY A 118 -17.32 6.73 -13.80
CA GLY A 118 -16.90 6.39 -12.44
C GLY A 118 -15.95 5.18 -12.36
N GLY A 119 -15.77 4.66 -11.15
CA GLY A 119 -14.88 3.54 -10.86
C GLY A 119 -15.61 2.21 -10.69
N ARG A 120 -15.09 1.15 -11.30
CA ARG A 120 -15.50 -0.25 -11.10
C ARG A 120 -14.60 -0.91 -10.07
N VAL A 121 -15.20 -1.48 -9.04
CA VAL A 121 -14.49 -2.17 -7.94
C VAL A 121 -14.24 -3.64 -8.28
N VAL A 122 -13.07 -4.16 -7.92
CA VAL A 122 -12.71 -5.58 -7.99
C VAL A 122 -12.02 -6.00 -6.68
N GLY A 123 -12.45 -7.11 -6.09
CA GLY A 123 -11.90 -7.64 -4.83
C GLY A 123 -13.00 -8.06 -3.85
N PRO A 124 -12.68 -8.17 -2.54
CA PRO A 124 -11.40 -7.82 -1.93
C PRO A 124 -10.32 -8.90 -2.17
N PHE A 125 -9.06 -8.53 -1.98
CA PHE A 125 -7.91 -9.42 -2.05
C PHE A 125 -7.06 -9.31 -0.79
N LEU A 126 -6.22 -10.34 -0.56
CA LEU A 126 -5.23 -10.34 0.52
C LEU A 126 -3.83 -10.11 -0.08
N ARG A 127 -3.22 -8.97 0.22
CA ARG A 127 -1.82 -8.66 -0.12
C ARG A 127 -0.90 -9.15 0.98
N GLN A 128 -0.17 -10.21 0.71
CA GLN A 128 0.83 -10.76 1.64
C GLN A 128 2.19 -10.08 1.42
N MET A 129 2.78 -9.55 2.48
CA MET A 129 4.11 -8.94 2.51
C MET A 129 5.04 -9.71 3.44
N ALA A 130 6.29 -9.28 3.60
CA ALA A 130 7.27 -10.03 4.39
C ALA A 130 6.94 -10.15 5.89
N TRP A 131 6.24 -9.16 6.45
CA TRP A 131 6.02 -9.06 7.91
C TRP A 131 4.55 -8.85 8.29
N LEU A 132 3.67 -8.71 7.31
CA LEU A 132 2.27 -8.40 7.49
C LEU A 132 1.47 -8.77 6.24
N ALA A 133 0.14 -8.79 6.36
CA ALA A 133 -0.77 -8.80 5.23
C ALA A 133 -1.78 -7.64 5.34
N HIS A 134 -2.22 -7.17 4.19
CA HIS A 134 -3.29 -6.17 4.07
C HIS A 134 -4.48 -6.74 3.31
N THR A 135 -5.66 -6.21 3.57
CA THR A 135 -6.81 -6.34 2.66
C THR A 135 -6.84 -5.16 1.69
N GLU A 136 -7.22 -5.43 0.44
CA GLU A 136 -7.24 -4.41 -0.60
C GLU A 136 -8.38 -4.61 -1.61
N TYR A 137 -8.81 -3.53 -2.25
CA TYR A 137 -9.59 -3.57 -3.48
C TYR A 137 -8.78 -2.97 -4.64
N PHE A 138 -9.27 -3.17 -5.86
CA PHE A 138 -8.84 -2.42 -7.03
C PHE A 138 -10.02 -1.62 -7.57
N ILE A 139 -9.75 -0.39 -8.01
CA ILE A 139 -10.74 0.43 -8.69
C ILE A 139 -10.18 0.80 -10.07
N GLU A 140 -10.98 0.61 -11.12
CA GLU A 140 -10.63 0.96 -12.49
C GLU A 140 -11.75 1.76 -13.15
N GLY A 141 -11.40 2.76 -13.96
CA GLY A 141 -12.37 3.54 -14.72
C GLY A 141 -11.77 4.09 -16.00
N VAL A 142 -12.61 4.36 -16.99
CA VAL A 142 -12.20 4.99 -18.24
C VAL A 142 -12.18 6.51 -18.06
N THR A 143 -11.13 7.15 -18.56
CA THR A 143 -10.92 8.60 -18.54
C THR A 143 -10.38 9.06 -19.90
N THR A 144 -10.90 10.17 -20.42
CA THR A 144 -10.51 10.78 -21.72
C THR A 144 -9.63 12.00 -21.56
#